data_AF-A0A7Y4X4P8-F1
#
_entry.id   AF-A0A7Y4X4P8-F1
#
_cell.length_a   1.000
_cell.length_b   1.000
_cell.length_c   1.000
_cell.angle_alpha   90.00
_cell.angle_beta   90.00
_cell.angle_gamma   90.00
#
_symmetry.space_group_name_H-M   'P 1'
#
loop_
_entity.id
_entity.type
_entity.pdbx_description
1 polymer ?
#
loop_
_entity_poly.entity_id
_entity_poly.type
_entity_poly.pdbx_seq_one_letter_code
_entity_poly.pdbx_strand_id
1 'polypeptide(L)'
;MATADFEARQLLKAYRKGLISDDLFEAQMREIGNGKGQYVFNGKPHATEREMIMHLLDEFRCAENFAADYLNQWIAVSDQECVRGGLRAVQHREAYHAQVLEARLRELGGVPQCTVPAERREKDLATYTTKDKTDAQKLLVATERLDNPAKVLSFITDVIDQIQEDQQSKELLRSLVQDEMSSITWINEACALMNPTVAQARA
;
A
#
# COMPACT_ATOMS: atom_id res chain seq x y z
N MET A 1 -25.11 -0.03 22.71
CA MET A 1 -25.03 -0.04 21.24
C MET A 1 -26.29 -0.70 20.72
N ALA A 2 -26.99 -0.08 19.77
CA ALA A 2 -28.12 -0.74 19.11
C ALA A 2 -27.59 -1.94 18.32
N THR A 3 -28.34 -3.05 18.31
CA THR A 3 -27.98 -4.23 17.54
C THR A 3 -28.43 -4.04 16.08
N ALA A 4 -27.75 -4.67 15.11
CA ALA A 4 -28.13 -4.59 13.68
C ALA A 4 -29.62 -4.95 13.44
N ASP A 5 -30.17 -5.87 14.23
CA ASP A 5 -31.60 -6.22 14.21
C ASP A 5 -32.51 -5.06 14.67
N PHE A 6 -32.07 -4.23 15.61
CA PHE A 6 -32.80 -3.03 16.00
C PHE A 6 -32.80 -1.98 14.89
N GLU A 7 -31.66 -1.75 14.23
CA GLU A 7 -31.53 -0.79 13.13
C GLU A 7 -32.34 -1.23 11.90
N ALA A 8 -32.27 -2.50 11.51
CA ALA A 8 -33.08 -3.06 10.43
C ALA A 8 -34.59 -2.86 10.67
N ARG A 9 -35.06 -3.07 11.91
CA ARG A 9 -36.46 -2.89 12.28
C ARG A 9 -36.90 -1.44 12.19
N GLN A 10 -36.04 -0.48 12.57
CA GLN A 10 -36.39 0.94 12.46
C GLN A 10 -36.42 1.39 11.00
N LEU A 11 -35.47 0.93 10.19
CA LEU A 11 -35.40 1.23 8.77
C LEU A 11 -36.64 0.71 8.03
N LEU A 12 -37.03 -0.54 8.30
CA LEU A 12 -38.25 -1.15 7.75
C LEU A 12 -39.52 -0.41 8.17
N LYS A 13 -39.55 0.11 9.41
CA LYS A 13 -40.69 0.90 9.91
C LYS A 13 -40.78 2.26 9.22
N ALA A 14 -39.66 2.90 8.93
CA ALA A 14 -39.62 4.16 8.18
C ALA A 14 -40.07 3.94 6.72
N TYR A 15 -39.59 2.88 6.08
CA TYR A 15 -39.98 2.49 4.72
C TYR A 15 -41.48 2.21 4.60
N ARG A 16 -42.05 1.39 5.49
CA ARG A 16 -43.50 1.10 5.51
C ARG A 16 -44.39 2.31 5.75
N LYS A 17 -43.84 3.37 6.34
CA LYS A 17 -44.55 4.65 6.54
C LYS A 17 -44.39 5.61 5.35
N GLY A 18 -43.68 5.22 4.30
CA GLY A 18 -43.38 6.07 3.16
C GLY A 18 -42.45 7.24 3.48
N LEU A 19 -41.65 7.13 4.56
CA LEU A 19 -40.75 8.20 5.01
C LEU A 19 -39.40 8.19 4.27
N ILE A 20 -39.06 7.08 3.63
CA ILE A 20 -37.83 6.89 2.83
C ILE A 20 -38.20 6.18 1.53
N SER A 21 -37.44 6.44 0.46
CA SER A 21 -37.62 5.80 -0.85
C SER A 21 -37.09 4.36 -0.86
N ASP A 22 -37.51 3.59 -1.87
CA ASP A 22 -37.02 2.24 -2.15
C ASP A 22 -35.48 2.23 -2.25
N ASP A 23 -34.89 3.15 -3.02
CA ASP A 23 -33.44 3.27 -3.19
C ASP A 23 -32.70 3.50 -1.85
N LEU A 24 -33.26 4.38 -1.00
CA LEU A 24 -32.65 4.71 0.29
C LEU A 24 -32.80 3.54 1.28
N PHE A 25 -33.93 2.85 1.24
CA PHE A 25 -34.16 1.65 2.04
C PHE A 25 -33.21 0.52 1.63
N GLU A 26 -33.03 0.27 0.33
CA GLU A 26 -32.10 -0.75 -0.16
C GLU A 26 -30.65 -0.45 0.20
N ALA A 27 -30.19 0.78 0.02
CA ALA A 27 -28.83 1.20 0.38
C ALA A 27 -28.56 0.99 1.87
N GLN A 28 -29.48 1.43 2.73
CA GLN A 28 -29.34 1.32 4.18
C GLN A 28 -29.52 -0.13 4.68
N MET A 29 -30.36 -0.95 4.03
CA MET A 29 -30.46 -2.38 4.33
C MET A 29 -29.18 -3.14 3.94
N ARG A 30 -28.51 -2.76 2.84
CA ARG A 30 -27.18 -3.29 2.50
C ARG A 30 -26.16 -2.91 3.56
N GLU A 31 -26.16 -1.66 4.02
CA GLU A 31 -25.27 -1.21 5.11
C GLU A 31 -25.50 -1.99 6.42
N ILE A 32 -26.76 -2.23 6.80
CA ILE A 32 -27.10 -3.00 8.01
C ILE A 32 -26.77 -4.49 7.84
N GLY A 33 -27.03 -5.06 6.65
CA GLY A 33 -26.67 -6.44 6.30
C GLY A 33 -25.15 -6.68 6.30
N ASN A 34 -24.37 -5.63 6.01
CA ASN A 34 -22.91 -5.65 6.02
C ASN A 34 -22.30 -5.35 7.41
N GLY A 35 -23.14 -5.15 8.44
CA GLY A 35 -22.75 -4.74 9.79
C GLY A 35 -22.06 -5.83 10.64
N LYS A 36 -20.80 -6.14 10.31
CA LYS A 36 -19.67 -6.52 11.19
C LYS A 36 -18.44 -6.86 10.32
N GLY A 37 -17.53 -5.90 10.14
CA GLY A 37 -16.13 -6.14 9.74
C GLY A 37 -15.89 -7.01 8.50
N GLN A 38 -16.65 -6.81 7.42
CA GLN A 38 -16.35 -7.50 6.15
C GLN A 38 -15.02 -7.06 5.55
N TYR A 39 -14.67 -5.78 5.75
CA TYR A 39 -13.46 -5.19 5.22
C TYR A 39 -12.34 -5.26 6.25
N VAL A 40 -11.21 -5.83 5.88
CA VAL A 40 -10.04 -6.01 6.75
C VAL A 40 -8.79 -5.52 6.02
N PHE A 41 -8.02 -4.67 6.69
CA PHE A 41 -6.71 -4.24 6.25
C PHE A 41 -5.71 -4.37 7.40
N ASN A 42 -4.57 -5.05 7.17
CA ASN A 42 -3.55 -5.30 8.20
C ASN A 42 -4.11 -5.84 9.53
N GLY A 43 -5.10 -6.73 9.44
CA GLY A 43 -5.77 -7.35 10.59
C GLY A 43 -6.73 -6.43 11.36
N LYS A 44 -6.95 -5.19 10.88
CA LYS A 44 -7.89 -4.23 11.46
C LYS A 44 -9.20 -4.26 10.67
N PRO A 45 -10.35 -4.44 11.33
CA PRO A 45 -11.65 -4.37 10.68
C PRO A 45 -12.03 -2.91 10.38
N HIS A 46 -12.69 -2.69 9.25
CA HIS A 46 -13.25 -1.42 8.81
C HIS A 46 -14.76 -1.53 8.64
N ALA A 47 -15.50 -0.45 8.94
CA ALA A 47 -16.97 -0.48 8.83
C ALA A 47 -17.43 -0.40 7.38
N THR A 48 -16.65 0.25 6.51
CA THR A 48 -16.98 0.42 5.08
C THR A 48 -15.78 0.16 4.17
N GLU A 49 -16.06 -0.14 2.89
CA GLU A 49 -15.05 -0.25 1.83
C GLU A 49 -14.21 1.02 1.73
N ARG A 50 -14.87 2.18 1.73
CA ARG A 50 -14.21 3.49 1.66
C ARG A 50 -13.24 3.70 2.82
N GLU A 51 -13.62 3.35 4.05
CA GLU A 51 -12.72 3.46 5.20
C GLU A 51 -11.49 2.56 5.07
N MET A 52 -11.67 1.32 4.63
CA MET A 52 -10.56 0.39 4.38
C MET A 52 -9.62 0.94 3.31
N ILE A 53 -10.16 1.39 2.17
CA ILE A 53 -9.38 1.99 1.08
C ILE A 53 -8.62 3.20 1.61
N MET A 54 -9.28 4.13 2.29
CA MET A 54 -8.63 5.33 2.82
C MET A 54 -7.48 4.98 3.78
N HIS A 55 -7.64 3.97 4.64
CA HIS A 55 -6.56 3.52 5.52
C HIS A 55 -5.38 2.97 4.70
N LEU A 56 -5.63 2.06 3.75
CA LEU A 56 -4.59 1.54 2.86
C LEU A 56 -3.85 2.68 2.15
N LEU A 57 -4.58 3.61 1.53
CA LEU A 57 -3.97 4.73 0.81
C LEU A 57 -3.07 5.57 1.72
N ASP A 58 -3.50 5.82 2.97
CA ASP A 58 -2.72 6.59 3.94
C ASP A 58 -1.41 5.90 4.34
N GLU A 59 -1.46 4.60 4.65
CA GLU A 59 -0.27 3.83 5.01
C GLU A 59 0.66 3.62 3.81
N PHE A 60 0.11 3.27 2.65
CA PHE A 60 0.90 2.97 1.46
C PHE A 60 1.64 4.21 0.96
N ARG A 61 0.96 5.36 0.83
CA ARG A 61 1.63 6.59 0.37
C ARG A 61 2.72 7.09 1.32
N CYS A 62 2.56 6.82 2.61
CA CYS A 62 3.57 7.15 3.62
C CYS A 62 4.82 6.28 3.46
N ALA A 63 4.65 4.98 3.22
CA ALA A 63 5.74 4.07 2.91
C ALA A 63 6.44 4.47 1.60
N GLU A 64 5.68 4.74 0.54
CA GLU A 64 6.20 5.15 -0.78
C GLU A 64 6.98 6.46 -0.73
N ASN A 65 6.45 7.47 -0.04
CA ASN A 65 7.15 8.74 0.11
C ASN A 65 8.49 8.57 0.87
N PHE A 66 8.51 7.70 1.88
CA PHE A 66 9.77 7.38 2.57
C PHE A 66 10.73 6.56 1.69
N ALA A 67 10.20 5.65 0.88
CA ALA A 67 11.00 4.90 -0.09
C ALA A 67 11.68 5.82 -1.10
N ALA A 68 10.91 6.73 -1.69
CA ALA A 68 11.45 7.75 -2.58
C ALA A 68 12.58 8.57 -1.92
N ASP A 69 12.41 8.97 -0.65
CA ASP A 69 13.41 9.74 0.10
C ASP A 69 14.71 8.95 0.31
N TYR A 70 14.65 7.75 0.89
CA TYR A 70 15.88 7.00 1.16
C TYR A 70 16.55 6.50 -0.14
N LEU A 71 15.79 6.20 -1.20
CA LEU A 71 16.35 5.82 -2.51
C LEU A 71 17.10 6.98 -3.15
N ASN A 72 16.54 8.20 -3.08
CA ASN A 72 17.23 9.40 -3.55
C ASN A 72 18.56 9.63 -2.80
N GLN A 73 18.56 9.41 -1.49
CA GLN A 73 19.79 9.51 -0.69
C GLN A 73 20.78 8.38 -1.00
N TRP A 74 20.32 7.16 -1.26
CA TRP A 74 21.16 6.07 -1.73
C TRP A 74 21.82 6.42 -3.07
N ILE A 75 21.05 6.91 -4.05
CA ILE A 75 21.58 7.35 -5.37
C ILE A 75 22.70 8.38 -5.21
N ALA A 76 22.60 9.28 -4.23
CA ALA A 76 23.59 10.32 -3.98
C ALA A 76 24.93 9.79 -3.44
N VAL A 77 24.93 8.63 -2.77
CA VAL A 77 26.13 8.02 -2.18
C VAL A 77 26.61 6.77 -2.91
N SER A 78 25.90 6.34 -3.95
CA SER A 78 26.27 5.21 -4.80
C SER A 78 27.33 5.60 -5.82
N ASP A 79 28.37 4.76 -5.95
CA ASP A 79 29.45 4.92 -6.94
C ASP A 79 29.26 3.99 -8.16
N GLN A 80 28.20 3.17 -8.19
CA GLN A 80 27.94 2.20 -9.27
C GLN A 80 26.93 2.73 -10.27
N GLU A 81 27.36 3.03 -11.50
CA GLU A 81 26.50 3.64 -12.53
C GLU A 81 25.25 2.81 -12.86
N CYS A 82 25.39 1.48 -12.97
CA CYS A 82 24.27 0.59 -13.25
C CYS A 82 23.21 0.60 -12.14
N VAL A 83 23.65 0.66 -10.87
CA VAL A 83 22.76 0.72 -9.71
C VAL A 83 22.05 2.08 -9.67
N ARG A 84 22.78 3.18 -9.85
CA ARG A 84 22.19 4.53 -9.90
C ARG A 84 21.11 4.65 -10.96
N GLY A 85 21.34 4.08 -12.15
CA GLY A 85 20.38 4.11 -13.25
C GLY A 85 19.04 3.49 -12.86
N GLY A 86 19.05 2.26 -12.36
CA GLY A 86 17.80 1.59 -11.98
C GLY A 86 17.18 2.12 -10.69
N LEU A 87 17.99 2.51 -9.69
CA LEU A 87 17.47 3.17 -8.48
C LEU A 87 16.70 4.46 -8.81
N ARG A 88 17.14 5.24 -9.81
CA ARG A 88 16.38 6.42 -10.27
C ARG A 88 15.00 6.03 -10.78
N ALA A 89 14.90 4.98 -11.59
CA ALA A 89 13.61 4.52 -12.10
C ALA A 89 12.68 4.06 -10.97
N VAL A 90 13.20 3.30 -10.01
CA VAL A 90 12.46 2.88 -8.80
C VAL A 90 12.03 4.10 -7.99
N GLN A 91 12.95 5.01 -7.67
CA GLN A 91 12.68 6.22 -6.89
C GLN A 91 11.59 7.09 -7.52
N HIS A 92 11.59 7.24 -8.84
CA HIS A 92 10.55 7.98 -9.55
C HIS A 92 9.18 7.30 -9.48
N ARG A 93 9.13 5.96 -9.52
CA ARG A 93 7.88 5.22 -9.30
C ARG A 93 7.36 5.44 -7.88
N GLU A 94 8.20 5.30 -6.86
CA GLU A 94 7.73 5.44 -5.46
C GLU A 94 7.24 6.87 -5.18
N ALA A 95 7.93 7.87 -5.73
CA ALA A 95 7.49 9.27 -5.63
C ALA A 95 6.13 9.50 -6.33
N TYR A 96 5.95 8.90 -7.51
CA TYR A 96 4.69 8.97 -8.24
C TYR A 96 3.57 8.23 -7.51
N HIS A 97 3.83 7.03 -6.98
CA HIS A 97 2.90 6.25 -6.18
C HIS A 97 2.40 7.06 -4.99
N ALA A 98 3.32 7.64 -4.20
CA ALA A 98 2.96 8.50 -3.07
C ALA A 98 2.04 9.66 -3.48
N GLN A 99 2.33 10.30 -4.61
CA GLN A 99 1.53 11.42 -5.13
C GLN A 99 0.11 11.00 -5.51
N VAL A 100 -0.05 9.93 -6.30
CA VAL A 100 -1.37 9.50 -6.77
C VAL A 100 -2.22 8.89 -5.66
N LEU A 101 -1.61 8.17 -4.73
CA LEU A 101 -2.27 7.64 -3.53
C LEU A 101 -2.76 8.78 -2.64
N GLU A 102 -1.94 9.82 -2.44
CA GLU A 102 -2.37 11.00 -1.69
C GLU A 102 -3.53 11.72 -2.36
N ALA A 103 -3.44 11.96 -3.67
CA ALA A 103 -4.51 12.60 -4.42
C ALA A 103 -5.82 11.82 -4.27
N ARG A 104 -5.76 10.49 -4.44
CA ARG A 104 -6.93 9.62 -4.27
C ARG A 104 -7.47 9.65 -2.84
N LEU A 105 -6.62 9.65 -1.82
CA LEU A 105 -7.07 9.77 -0.43
C LEU A 105 -7.86 11.07 -0.22
N ARG A 106 -7.39 12.19 -0.78
CA ARG A 106 -8.06 13.50 -0.67
C ARG A 106 -9.39 13.53 -1.42
N GLU A 107 -9.48 12.91 -2.60
CA GLU A 107 -10.74 12.74 -3.34
C GLU A 107 -11.78 11.98 -2.52
N LEU A 108 -11.35 10.97 -1.78
CA LEU A 108 -12.19 10.21 -0.85
C LEU A 108 -12.45 10.96 0.46
N GLY A 109 -12.08 12.24 0.58
CA GLY A 109 -12.30 13.08 1.77
C GLY A 109 -11.37 12.78 2.94
N GLY A 110 -10.34 11.96 2.74
CA GLY A 110 -9.30 11.70 3.73
C GLY A 110 -8.22 12.78 3.76
N VAL A 111 -7.43 12.75 4.81
CA VAL A 111 -6.27 13.64 5.01
C VAL A 111 -5.06 12.77 5.31
N PRO A 112 -3.86 13.06 4.77
CA PRO A 112 -2.65 12.35 5.18
C PRO A 112 -2.43 12.40 6.69
N GLN A 113 -2.28 11.25 7.34
CA GLN A 113 -2.01 11.13 8.77
C GLN A 113 -0.85 10.18 9.08
N CYS A 114 -0.64 9.15 8.26
CA CYS A 114 0.43 8.18 8.51
C CYS A 114 1.82 8.84 8.47
N THR A 115 2.67 8.42 9.40
CA THR A 115 4.09 8.77 9.46
C THR A 115 4.91 7.52 9.68
N VAL A 116 6.05 7.41 8.99
CA VAL A 116 7.00 6.32 9.24
C VAL A 116 7.59 6.46 10.65
N PRO A 117 7.57 5.41 11.49
CA PRO A 117 8.15 5.46 12.82
C PRO A 117 9.62 5.89 12.81
N ALA A 118 10.02 6.74 13.76
CA ALA A 118 11.37 7.31 13.82
C ALA A 118 12.46 6.22 13.84
N GLU A 119 12.27 5.17 14.64
CA GLU A 119 13.20 4.03 14.71
C GLU A 119 13.41 3.37 13.34
N ARG A 120 12.33 3.13 12.58
CA ARG A 120 12.42 2.58 11.23
C ARG A 120 13.16 3.55 10.30
N ARG A 121 12.84 4.84 10.37
CA ARG A 121 13.47 5.89 9.56
C ARG A 121 14.98 5.93 9.80
N GLU A 122 15.40 5.98 11.05
CA GLU A 122 16.81 6.02 11.44
C GLU A 122 17.56 4.77 10.97
N LYS A 123 16.99 3.59 11.20
CA LYS A 123 17.59 2.31 10.78
C LYS A 123 17.78 2.22 9.27
N ASP A 124 16.77 2.59 8.49
CA ASP A 124 16.81 2.48 7.03
C ASP A 124 17.77 3.52 6.44
N LEU A 125 17.74 4.77 6.92
CA LEU A 125 18.69 5.79 6.48
C LEU A 125 20.14 5.40 6.82
N ALA A 126 20.41 4.95 8.03
CA ALA A 126 21.76 4.49 8.42
C ALA A 126 22.27 3.33 7.53
N THR A 127 21.38 2.53 6.96
CA THR A 127 21.73 1.43 6.05
C THR A 127 21.99 1.92 4.64
N TYR A 128 21.09 2.72 4.07
CA TYR A 128 21.10 3.04 2.63
C TYR A 128 21.92 4.29 2.28
N THR A 129 22.14 5.21 3.23
CA THR A 129 22.82 6.49 2.97
C THR A 129 24.29 6.50 3.40
N THR A 130 24.79 5.46 4.07
CA THR A 130 26.21 5.34 4.40
C THR A 130 27.06 5.00 3.17
N LYS A 131 28.30 5.50 3.15
CA LYS A 131 29.36 5.09 2.20
C LYS A 131 30.15 3.87 2.67
N ASP A 132 29.97 3.45 3.93
CA ASP A 132 30.67 2.30 4.51
C ASP A 132 30.15 0.96 3.96
N LYS A 133 28.95 0.97 3.36
CA LYS A 133 28.36 -0.18 2.68
C LYS A 133 28.37 0.03 1.19
N THR A 134 28.80 -1.00 0.46
CA THR A 134 28.72 -1.02 -1.00
C THR A 134 27.27 -1.18 -1.47
N ASP A 135 26.99 -0.81 -2.71
CA ASP A 135 25.67 -1.03 -3.30
C ASP A 135 25.28 -2.52 -3.32
N ALA A 136 26.25 -3.42 -3.54
CA ALA A 136 26.03 -4.86 -3.48
C ALA A 136 25.54 -5.31 -2.09
N GLN A 137 26.09 -4.76 -1.01
CA GLN A 137 25.66 -5.04 0.36
C GLN A 137 24.29 -4.45 0.68
N LYS A 138 23.99 -3.24 0.19
CA LYS A 138 22.68 -2.60 0.37
C LYS A 138 21.58 -3.35 -0.39
N LEU A 139 21.88 -3.82 -1.60
CA LEU A 139 20.99 -4.67 -2.40
C LEU A 139 20.69 -6.00 -1.68
N LEU A 140 21.67 -6.64 -1.04
CA LEU A 140 21.40 -7.84 -0.22
C LEU A 140 20.35 -7.55 0.86
N VAL A 141 20.54 -6.48 1.64
CA VAL A 141 19.57 -6.08 2.69
C VAL A 141 18.19 -5.78 2.11
N ALA A 142 18.12 -5.13 0.94
CA ALA A 142 16.85 -4.88 0.26
C ALA A 142 16.17 -6.19 -0.17
N THR A 143 16.90 -7.10 -0.82
CA THR A 143 16.33 -8.37 -1.30
C THR A 143 15.90 -9.31 -0.18
N GLU A 144 16.51 -9.25 1.01
CA GLU A 144 16.04 -10.01 2.18
C GLU A 144 14.63 -9.58 2.62
N ARG A 145 14.27 -8.31 2.42
CA ARG A 145 12.92 -7.81 2.71
C ARG A 145 11.91 -8.11 1.60
N LEU A 146 12.42 -8.42 0.41
CA LEU A 146 11.66 -8.58 -0.84
C LEU A 146 11.68 -10.04 -1.35
N ASP A 147 12.00 -10.99 -0.48
CA ASP A 147 12.27 -12.39 -0.83
C ASP A 147 11.06 -13.11 -1.45
N ASN A 148 9.85 -12.73 -1.05
CA ASN A 148 8.59 -13.23 -1.56
C ASN A 148 7.71 -12.06 -2.02
N PRO A 149 7.83 -11.63 -3.29
CA PRO A 149 7.09 -10.49 -3.82
C PRO A 149 5.57 -10.62 -3.64
N ALA A 150 5.02 -11.82 -3.81
CA ALA A 150 3.59 -12.06 -3.62
C ALA A 150 3.15 -11.81 -2.17
N LYS A 151 3.96 -12.24 -1.19
CA LYS A 151 3.70 -11.98 0.23
C LYS A 151 3.90 -10.51 0.59
N VAL A 152 4.94 -9.87 0.02
CA VAL A 152 5.23 -8.45 0.26
C VAL A 152 4.09 -7.56 -0.24
N LEU A 153 3.49 -7.90 -1.37
CA LEU A 153 2.40 -7.12 -1.98
C LEU A 153 1.01 -7.53 -1.49
N SER A 154 0.89 -8.55 -0.62
CA SER A 154 -0.40 -9.06 -0.19
C SER A 154 -1.24 -8.01 0.52
N PHE A 155 -0.62 -7.08 1.27
CA PHE A 155 -1.34 -6.00 1.94
C PHE A 155 -2.14 -5.10 0.97
N ILE A 156 -1.75 -5.04 -0.31
CA ILE A 156 -2.48 -4.33 -1.37
C ILE A 156 -3.44 -5.29 -2.07
N THR A 157 -2.98 -6.47 -2.48
CA THR A 157 -3.81 -7.41 -3.26
C THR A 157 -4.99 -7.93 -2.47
N ASP A 158 -4.81 -8.17 -1.16
CA ASP A 158 -5.88 -8.61 -0.26
C ASP A 158 -6.98 -7.52 -0.16
N VAL A 159 -6.62 -6.25 -0.23
CA VAL A 159 -7.59 -5.14 -0.28
C VAL A 159 -8.26 -5.06 -1.65
N ILE A 160 -7.51 -5.19 -2.76
CA ILE A 160 -8.06 -5.22 -4.12
C ILE A 160 -9.16 -6.28 -4.26
N ASP A 161 -8.97 -7.46 -3.67
CA ASP A 161 -9.92 -8.58 -3.71
C ASP A 161 -11.22 -8.27 -2.96
N GLN A 162 -11.17 -7.39 -1.98
CA GLN A 162 -12.34 -6.96 -1.20
C GLN A 162 -13.15 -5.86 -1.90
N ILE A 163 -12.54 -5.02 -2.74
CA ILE A 163 -13.21 -3.86 -3.38
C ILE A 163 -14.28 -4.32 -4.38
N GLN A 164 -15.52 -3.88 -4.19
CA GLN A 164 -16.67 -4.15 -5.04
C GLN A 164 -17.14 -2.89 -5.80
N GLU A 165 -17.17 -1.73 -5.15
CA GLU A 165 -17.86 -0.56 -5.70
C GLU A 165 -16.87 0.51 -6.22
N ASP A 166 -15.79 0.79 -5.48
CA ASP A 166 -14.80 1.81 -5.87
C ASP A 166 -13.81 1.30 -6.93
N GLN A 167 -14.30 1.14 -8.15
CA GLN A 167 -13.52 0.65 -9.29
C GLN A 167 -12.33 1.57 -9.64
N GLN A 168 -12.43 2.87 -9.38
CA GLN A 168 -11.33 3.79 -9.62
C GLN A 168 -10.15 3.48 -8.70
N SER A 169 -10.40 3.30 -7.39
CA SER A 169 -9.36 2.91 -6.44
C SER A 169 -8.83 1.50 -6.75
N LYS A 170 -9.72 0.57 -7.14
CA LYS A 170 -9.33 -0.80 -7.49
C LYS A 170 -8.32 -0.86 -8.62
N GLU A 171 -8.62 -0.19 -9.74
CA GLU A 171 -7.73 -0.20 -10.91
C GLU A 171 -6.45 0.61 -10.66
N LEU A 172 -6.52 1.70 -9.90
CA LEU A 172 -5.33 2.43 -9.45
C LEU A 172 -4.38 1.48 -8.70
N LEU A 173 -4.88 0.79 -7.67
CA LEU A 173 -4.06 -0.13 -6.87
C LEU A 173 -3.51 -1.29 -7.71
N ARG A 174 -4.27 -1.83 -8.67
CA ARG A 174 -3.79 -2.87 -9.60
C ARG A 174 -2.63 -2.39 -10.46
N SER A 175 -2.69 -1.17 -10.98
CA SER A 175 -1.57 -0.58 -11.73
C SER A 175 -0.34 -0.40 -10.85
N LEU A 176 -0.52 0.10 -9.63
CA LEU A 176 0.60 0.28 -8.69
C LEU A 176 1.25 -1.08 -8.33
N VAL A 177 0.48 -2.15 -8.13
CA VAL A 177 1.03 -3.49 -7.88
C VAL A 177 1.92 -3.98 -9.04
N GLN A 178 1.62 -3.63 -10.29
CA GLN A 178 2.46 -3.98 -11.44
C GLN A 178 3.78 -3.21 -11.43
N ASP A 179 3.73 -1.93 -11.07
CA ASP A 179 4.90 -1.07 -10.92
C ASP A 179 5.79 -1.55 -9.76
N GLU A 180 5.20 -1.90 -8.61
CA GLU A 180 5.89 -2.50 -7.47
C GLU A 180 6.60 -3.80 -7.86
N MET A 181 5.92 -4.69 -8.57
CA MET A 181 6.52 -5.93 -9.05
C MET A 181 7.72 -5.65 -9.96
N SER A 182 7.61 -4.64 -10.82
CA SER A 182 8.71 -4.22 -11.70
C SER A 182 9.91 -3.67 -10.90
N SER A 183 9.66 -2.86 -9.86
CA SER A 183 10.69 -2.40 -8.92
C SER A 183 11.37 -3.55 -8.20
N ILE A 184 10.60 -4.49 -7.63
CA ILE A 184 11.09 -5.64 -6.88
C ILE A 184 11.93 -6.57 -7.78
N THR A 185 11.44 -6.90 -8.97
CA THR A 185 12.18 -7.71 -9.95
C THR A 185 13.52 -7.08 -10.27
N TRP A 186 13.55 -5.78 -10.56
CA TRP A 186 14.81 -5.08 -10.85
C TRP A 186 15.77 -5.12 -9.65
N ILE A 187 15.30 -4.88 -8.42
CA ILE A 187 16.14 -4.94 -7.21
C ILE A 187 16.75 -6.34 -7.05
N ASN A 188 15.96 -7.39 -7.25
CA ASN A 188 16.41 -8.78 -7.15
C ASN A 188 17.45 -9.13 -8.23
N GLU A 189 17.21 -8.75 -9.48
CA GLU A 189 18.14 -8.97 -10.60
C GLU A 189 19.45 -8.20 -10.41
N ALA A 190 19.36 -6.92 -10.01
CA ALA A 190 20.52 -6.10 -9.70
C ALA A 190 21.35 -6.70 -8.55
N CYS A 191 20.69 -7.21 -7.50
CA CYS A 191 21.36 -7.90 -6.41
C CYS A 191 22.09 -9.15 -6.88
N ALA A 192 21.45 -9.99 -7.70
CA ALA A 192 22.04 -11.21 -8.25
C ALA A 192 23.25 -10.91 -9.14
N LEU A 193 23.18 -9.87 -9.97
CA LEU A 193 24.28 -9.42 -10.82
C LEU A 193 25.47 -8.93 -9.99
N MET A 194 25.21 -8.17 -8.92
CA MET A 194 26.24 -7.59 -8.05
C MET A 194 26.79 -8.59 -7.02
N ASN A 195 26.08 -9.71 -6.79
CA ASN A 195 26.45 -10.75 -5.82
C ASN A 195 26.34 -12.17 -6.44
N PRO A 196 27.16 -12.50 -7.46
CA PRO A 196 27.02 -13.72 -8.25
C PRO A 196 27.19 -15.02 -7.45
N THR A 197 27.97 -14.99 -6.36
CA THR A 197 28.15 -16.15 -5.46
C THR A 197 26.91 -16.46 -4.64
N VAL A 198 26.09 -15.45 -4.31
CA VAL A 198 24.81 -15.63 -3.61
C VAL A 198 23.74 -16.15 -4.56
N ALA A 199 23.76 -15.69 -5.82
CA ALA A 199 22.83 -16.16 -6.86
C ALA A 199 22.98 -17.67 -7.14
N GLN A 200 24.21 -18.18 -7.16
CA GLN A 200 24.49 -19.61 -7.35
C GLN A 200 24.00 -20.50 -6.18
N ALA A 201 23.88 -19.96 -4.97
CA ALA A 201 23.40 -20.71 -3.81
C ALA A 201 21.87 -20.77 -3.69
N ARG A 202 21.15 -19.96 -4.49
CA ARG A 202 19.68 -19.85 -4.49
C ARG A 202 19.02 -20.49 -5.72
N ALA A 203 19.80 -20.85 -6.74
CA ALA A 203 19.36 -21.58 -7.93
C ALA A 203 19.36 -23.10 -7.67
#